data_AF-R5B830-F1
#
_entry.id   AF-R5B830-F1
#
_cell.length_a   1.000
_cell.length_b   1.000
_cell.length_c   1.000
_cell.angle_alpha   90.00
_cell.angle_beta   90.00
_cell.angle_gamma   90.00
#
_symmetry.space_group_name_H-M   'P 1'
#
loop_
_entity.id
_entity.type
_entity.pdbx_description
1 polymer ?
#
loop_
_entity_poly.entity_id
_entity_poly.type
_entity_poly.pdbx_seq_one_letter_code
_entity_poly.pdbx_strand_id
1 'polypeptide(L)'
;MAFVCVLGIVVSYVIGRGREQTAFVWIINAIFSAGMALLLVGIAHQLTNMHMFTSLSYGVKLLKMIFRNEHKSADDLKDDYIEYRDSRKHHDDVSLYMLCAAILIAISALLSLLHML
;
A
#
# COMPACT_ATOMS: atom_id res chain seq x y z
N MET A 1 1.52 -5.76 9.33
CA MET A 1 1.79 -6.96 8.51
C MET A 1 0.76 -8.07 8.72
N ALA A 2 0.66 -8.71 9.90
CA ALA A 2 -0.23 -9.87 10.10
C ALA A 2 -1.69 -9.63 9.67
N PHE A 3 -2.26 -8.47 10.04
CA PHE A 3 -3.60 -8.08 9.60
C PHE A 3 -3.76 -8.02 8.08
N VAL A 4 -2.76 -7.47 7.37
CA VAL A 4 -2.77 -7.35 5.89
C VAL A 4 -2.71 -8.73 5.23
N CYS A 5 -1.89 -9.64 5.78
CA CYS A 5 -1.84 -11.03 5.32
C CYS A 5 -3.19 -11.74 5.50
N VAL A 6 -3.80 -11.61 6.69
CA VAL A 6 -5.12 -12.19 6.97
C VAL A 6 -6.18 -11.64 6.01
N LEU A 7 -6.13 -10.34 5.73
CA LEU A 7 -7.06 -9.69 4.81
C LEU A 7 -6.89 -10.23 3.37
N GLY A 8 -5.65 -10.44 2.90
CA GLY A 8 -5.39 -11.11 1.62
C GLY A 8 -5.93 -12.55 1.57
N ILE A 9 -5.75 -13.33 2.64
CA ILE A 9 -6.30 -14.69 2.72
C ILE A 9 -7.84 -14.68 2.66
N VAL A 10 -8.49 -13.76 3.38
CA VAL A 10 -9.95 -13.60 3.37
C VAL A 10 -10.44 -13.22 1.98
N VAL A 11 -9.77 -12.29 1.29
CA VAL A 11 -10.10 -11.90 -0.09
C VAL A 11 -10.01 -13.11 -1.03
N SER A 12 -8.94 -13.90 -0.92
CA SER A 12 -8.80 -15.15 -1.70
C SER A 12 -9.96 -16.12 -1.42
N TYR A 13 -10.35 -16.30 -0.16
CA TYR A 13 -11.49 -17.13 0.21
C TYR A 13 -12.82 -16.65 -0.39
N VAL A 14 -13.07 -15.34 -0.38
CA VAL A 14 -14.28 -14.75 -0.96
C VAL A 14 -14.31 -14.92 -2.48
N ILE A 15 -13.18 -14.69 -3.16
CA ILE A 15 -13.07 -14.83 -4.63
C ILE A 15 -13.17 -16.30 -5.07
N GLY A 16 -12.65 -17.23 -4.27
CA GLY A 16 -12.72 -18.67 -4.53
C GLY A 16 -14.10 -19.29 -4.25
N ARG A 17 -15.00 -18.58 -3.57
CA ARG A 17 -16.31 -19.10 -3.17
C ARG A 17 -17.19 -19.37 -4.40
N GLY A 18 -17.50 -20.65 -4.64
CA GLY A 18 -18.33 -21.10 -5.76
C GLY A 18 -17.56 -21.61 -6.99
N ARG A 19 -16.23 -21.65 -6.94
CA ARG A 19 -15.42 -22.38 -7.92
C ARG A 19 -15.03 -23.73 -7.34
N GLU A 20 -15.22 -24.82 -8.09
CA GLU A 20 -14.60 -26.10 -7.75
C GLU A 20 -13.09 -25.98 -7.88
N GLN A 21 -12.42 -25.68 -6.77
CA GLN A 21 -10.96 -25.62 -6.67
C GLN A 21 -10.50 -26.72 -5.73
N THR A 22 -9.42 -27.41 -6.11
CA THR A 22 -8.73 -28.30 -5.18
C THR A 22 -8.18 -27.47 -4.02
N ALA A 23 -8.13 -28.07 -2.82
CA ALA A 23 -7.60 -27.40 -1.63
C ALA A 23 -6.18 -26.84 -1.88
N PHE A 24 -5.39 -27.49 -2.74
CA PHE A 24 -4.06 -27.06 -3.13
C PHE A 24 -4.06 -25.74 -3.92
N VAL A 25 -4.94 -25.61 -4.92
CA VAL A 25 -5.09 -24.37 -5.71
C VAL A 25 -5.55 -23.20 -4.83
N TRP A 26 -6.43 -23.48 -3.87
CA TRP A 26 -6.88 -22.47 -2.90
C TRP A 26 -5.72 -21.94 -2.04
N ILE A 27 -4.83 -22.82 -1.55
CA ILE A 27 -3.65 -22.43 -0.78
C ILE A 27 -2.71 -21.54 -1.60
N ILE A 28 -2.45 -21.89 -2.87
CA ILE A 28 -1.64 -21.06 -3.78
C ILE A 28 -2.24 -19.66 -3.90
N ASN A 29 -3.54 -19.57 -4.19
CA ASN A 29 -4.24 -18.29 -4.33
C ASN A 29 -4.22 -17.47 -3.03
N ALA A 30 -4.35 -18.11 -1.87
CA ALA A 30 -4.29 -17.43 -0.57
C ALA A 30 -2.90 -16.84 -0.29
N ILE A 31 -1.82 -17.59 -0.55
CA ILE A 31 -0.44 -17.13 -0.39
C ILE A 31 -0.16 -15.96 -1.35
N PHE A 32 -0.56 -16.10 -2.62
CA PHE A 32 -0.43 -15.05 -3.62
C PHE A 32 -1.14 -13.76 -3.20
N SER A 33 -2.41 -13.88 -2.79
CA SER A 33 -3.22 -12.72 -2.40
C SER A 33 -2.65 -12.02 -1.16
N ALA A 34 -2.15 -12.76 -0.17
CA ALA A 34 -1.44 -12.18 0.97
C ALA A 34 -0.18 -11.44 0.55
N GLY A 35 0.61 -12.01 -0.37
CA GLY A 35 1.79 -11.35 -0.94
C GLY A 35 1.45 -10.06 -1.68
N MET A 36 0.41 -10.08 -2.52
CA MET A 36 -0.08 -8.90 -3.24
C MET A 36 -0.62 -7.81 -2.31
N ALA A 37 -1.32 -8.17 -1.23
CA ALA A 37 -1.79 -7.21 -0.25
C ALA A 37 -0.62 -6.49 0.45
N LEU A 38 0.43 -7.22 0.84
CA LEU A 38 1.66 -6.62 1.38
C LEU A 38 2.37 -5.74 0.37
N LEU A 39 2.43 -6.15 -0.90
CA LEU A 39 3.04 -5.36 -1.98
C LEU A 39 2.34 -4.01 -2.14
N LEU A 40 1.00 -4.02 -2.20
CA LEU A 40 0.22 -2.79 -2.34
C LEU A 40 0.41 -1.84 -1.15
N VAL A 41 0.43 -2.38 0.07
CA VAL A 41 0.71 -1.57 1.27
C VAL A 41 2.14 -1.01 1.25
N GLY A 42 3.13 -1.83 0.87
CA GLY A 42 4.52 -1.40 0.72
C GLY A 42 4.67 -0.28 -0.31
N ILE A 43 4.05 -0.42 -1.47
CA ILE A 43 4.01 0.63 -2.51
C ILE A 43 3.32 1.89 -1.98
N ALA A 44 2.18 1.77 -1.29
CA ALA A 44 1.48 2.92 -0.73
C ALA A 44 2.36 3.69 0.27
N HIS A 45 3.03 2.98 1.18
CA HIS A 45 3.98 3.58 2.11
C HIS A 45 5.19 4.20 1.39
N GLN A 46 5.69 3.58 0.32
CA GLN A 46 6.78 4.14 -0.49
C GLN A 46 6.35 5.45 -1.18
N LEU A 47 5.14 5.49 -1.75
CA LEU A 47 4.59 6.70 -2.37
C LEU A 47 4.42 7.83 -1.35
N THR A 48 4.04 7.50 -0.10
CA THR A 48 3.99 8.49 0.97
C THR A 48 5.37 8.99 1.38
N ASN A 49 6.37 8.10 1.46
CA ASN A 49 7.76 8.45 1.77
C ASN A 49 8.41 9.31 0.68
N MET A 50 8.03 9.11 -0.58
CA MET A 50 8.48 9.94 -1.70
C MET A 50 7.80 11.31 -1.74
N HIS A 51 6.93 11.63 -0.76
CA HIS A 51 6.13 12.86 -0.72
C HIS A 51 5.34 13.11 -2.01
N MET A 52 5.02 12.06 -2.78
CA MET A 52 4.45 12.17 -4.13
C MET A 52 3.05 12.83 -4.11
N PHE A 53 2.35 12.71 -2.98
CA PHE A 53 1.04 13.33 -2.74
C PHE A 53 1.08 14.57 -1.83
N THR A 54 2.27 14.96 -1.34
CA THR A 54 2.40 16.05 -0.37
C THR A 54 1.97 17.38 -0.98
N SER A 55 2.39 17.67 -2.22
CA SER A 55 1.96 18.86 -2.97
C SER A 55 0.44 18.89 -3.21
N LEU A 56 -0.15 17.75 -3.57
CA LEU A 56 -1.60 17.64 -3.79
C LEU A 56 -2.38 17.86 -2.47
N SER A 57 -1.96 17.22 -1.39
CA SER A 57 -2.60 17.37 -0.07
C SER A 57 -2.50 18.81 0.45
N TYR A 58 -1.37 19.47 0.21
CA TYR A 58 -1.18 20.88 0.55
C TYR A 58 -2.03 21.79 -0.34
N GLY A 59 -2.14 21.49 -1.64
CA GLY A 59 -3.01 22.23 -2.57
C GLY A 59 -4.49 22.21 -2.15
N VAL A 60 -4.98 21.08 -1.63
CA VAL A 60 -6.35 20.99 -1.06
C VAL A 60 -6.49 21.85 0.20
N LYS A 61 -5.46 21.88 1.06
CA LYS A 61 -5.43 22.75 2.25
C LYS A 61 -5.46 24.23 1.84
N LEU A 62 -4.71 24.59 0.80
CA LEU A 62 -4.69 25.94 0.23
C LEU A 62 -6.07 26.33 -0.32
N LEU A 63 -6.70 25.43 -1.07
CA LEU A 63 -8.04 25.64 -1.63
C LEU A 63 -9.06 25.90 -0.51
N LYS A 64 -8.98 25.15 0.59
CA LYS A 64 -9.83 25.35 1.78
C LYS A 64 -9.59 26.71 2.45
N MET A 65 -8.35 27.20 2.54
CA MET A 65 -8.05 28.54 3.06
C MET A 65 -8.65 29.63 2.17
N ILE A 66 -8.53 29.49 0.85
CA ILE A 66 -9.14 30.41 -0.13
C ILE A 66 -10.65 30.47 0.07
N PHE A 67 -11.33 29.33 0.22
CA PHE A 67 -12.78 29.29 0.48
C PHE A 67 -13.19 29.91 1.83
N ARG A 68 -12.26 30.05 2.78
CA ARG A 68 -12.49 30.71 4.08
C ARG A 68 -12.09 32.20 4.08
N ASN A 69 -11.71 32.77 2.93
CA ASN A 69 -11.14 34.11 2.81
C ASN A 69 -9.89 34.33 3.69
N GLU A 70 -9.14 33.27 4.00
CA GLU A 70 -7.85 33.37 4.66
C GLU A 70 -6.78 33.66 3.58
N HIS A 71 -6.22 34.87 3.59
CA HIS A 71 -5.16 35.26 2.68
C HIS A 71 -3.83 35.34 3.42
N LYS A 72 -2.88 34.48 3.03
CA LYS A 72 -1.48 34.51 3.49
C LYS A 72 -0.58 35.03 2.38
N SER A 73 0.56 35.60 2.75
CA SER A 73 1.59 35.99 1.78
C SER A 73 2.17 34.75 1.09
N ALA A 74 2.75 34.94 -0.10
CA ALA A 74 3.37 33.84 -0.84
C ALA A 74 4.58 33.24 -0.10
N ASP A 75 5.33 34.07 0.65
CA ASP A 75 6.46 33.62 1.46
C ASP A 75 5.99 32.79 2.66
N ASP A 76 4.96 33.22 3.38
CA ASP A 76 4.37 32.45 4.48
C ASP A 76 3.84 31.09 4.00
N LEU A 77 3.25 31.04 2.80
CA LEU A 77 2.75 29.80 2.20
C LEU A 77 3.87 28.84 1.79
N LYS A 78 5.05 29.37 1.43
CA LYS A 78 6.22 28.55 1.09
C LYS A 78 6.81 27.93 2.34
N ASP A 79 6.94 28.72 3.41
CA ASP A 79 7.51 28.25 4.67
C ASP A 79 6.58 27.24 5.35
N ASP A 80 5.26 27.51 5.36
CA ASP A 80 4.22 26.54 5.79
C ASP A 80 4.31 25.22 5.01
N TYR A 81 4.63 25.26 3.71
CA TYR A 81 4.76 24.06 2.89
C TYR A 81 6.02 23.25 3.21
N ILE A 82 7.15 23.93 3.46
CA ILE A 82 8.41 23.28 3.84
C ILE A 82 8.24 22.60 5.21
N GLU A 83 7.67 23.31 6.18
CA GLU A 83 7.37 22.75 7.51
C GLU A 83 6.35 21.59 7.41
N TYR A 84 5.32 21.74 6.58
CA TYR A 84 4.36 20.66 6.33
C TYR A 84 5.02 19.43 5.69
N ARG A 85 5.98 19.62 4.78
CA ARG A 85 6.70 18.51 4.15
C ARG A 85 7.60 17.79 5.14
N ASP A 86 8.37 18.54 5.93
CA ASP A 86 9.36 17.99 6.86
C ASP A 86 8.72 17.32 8.08
N SER A 87 7.52 17.77 8.47
CA SER A 87 6.74 17.12 9.54
C SER A 87 6.04 15.80 9.12
N ARG A 88 6.10 15.41 7.83
CA ARG A 88 5.47 14.17 7.37
C ARG A 88 6.26 12.95 7.87
N LYS A 89 5.54 12.04 8.52
CA LYS A 89 6.09 10.79 9.04
C LYS A 89 6.69 9.94 7.93
N HIS A 90 7.95 9.53 8.10
CA HIS A 90 8.59 8.51 7.28
C HIS A 90 8.18 7.13 7.77
N HIS A 91 7.89 6.22 6.84
CA HIS A 91 7.57 4.83 7.12
C HIS A 91 8.82 3.97 6.89
N ASP A 92 9.53 3.58 7.96
CA ASP A 92 10.76 2.78 7.89
C ASP A 92 10.51 1.32 7.48
N ASP A 93 9.29 0.82 7.71
CA ASP A 93 8.94 -0.59 7.51
C ASP A 93 8.82 -1.00 6.03
N VAL A 94 8.93 -0.07 5.07
CA VAL A 94 8.65 -0.33 3.65
C VAL A 94 9.46 -1.50 3.11
N SER A 95 10.77 -1.54 3.39
CA SER A 95 11.66 -2.61 2.94
C SER A 95 11.19 -3.99 3.41
N LEU A 96 10.64 -4.06 4.64
CA LEU A 96 10.12 -5.29 5.22
C LEU A 96 8.84 -5.75 4.50
N TYR A 97 7.90 -4.84 4.22
CA TYR A 97 6.69 -5.13 3.45
C TYR A 97 7.04 -5.66 2.05
N MET A 98 7.99 -5.02 1.36
CA MET A 98 8.40 -5.39 0.01
C MET A 98 9.11 -6.76 -0.01
N LEU A 99 9.99 -7.02 0.96
CA LEU A 99 10.70 -8.30 1.08
C LEU A 99 9.71 -9.44 1.36
N CYS A 100 8.82 -9.28 2.33
CA CYS A 100 7.81 -10.29 2.66
C CYS A 100 6.87 -10.55 1.47
N ALA A 101 6.45 -9.50 0.77
CA ALA A 101 5.63 -9.63 -0.44
C ALA A 101 6.35 -10.44 -1.53
N ALA A 102 7.61 -10.11 -1.82
CA ALA A 102 8.41 -10.82 -2.82
C ALA A 102 8.58 -12.30 -2.50
N ILE A 103 8.86 -12.64 -1.23
CA ILE A 103 8.99 -14.03 -0.78
C ILE A 103 7.68 -14.80 -0.96
N LEU A 104 6.55 -14.24 -0.53
CA LEU A 104 5.25 -14.92 -0.64
C LEU A 104 4.84 -15.13 -2.11
N ILE A 105 5.07 -14.14 -2.97
CA ILE A 105 4.79 -14.26 -4.41
C ILE A 105 5.69 -15.32 -5.04
N ALA A 106 6.98 -15.36 -4.68
CA ALA A 106 7.91 -16.38 -5.17
C ALA A 106 7.50 -17.80 -4.72
N ILE A 107 7.13 -17.98 -3.45
CA ILE A 107 6.63 -19.26 -2.92
C ILE A 107 5.36 -19.67 -3.68
N SER A 108 4.43 -18.75 -3.92
CA SER A 108 3.22 -19.03 -4.69
C SER A 108 3.54 -19.48 -6.13
N ALA A 109 4.50 -18.83 -6.78
CA ALA A 109 4.92 -19.20 -8.14
C ALA A 109 5.55 -20.60 -8.17
N LEU A 110 6.42 -20.92 -7.20
CA LEU A 110 7.03 -22.24 -7.07
C LEU A 110 6.00 -23.33 -6.83
N LEU A 111 5.03 -23.11 -5.94
CA LEU A 111 3.93 -24.06 -5.70
C LEU A 111 3.06 -24.26 -6.94
N SER A 112 2.82 -23.19 -7.72
CA SER A 112 2.09 -23.28 -8.98
C SER A 112 2.84 -24.09 -10.03
N LEU A 113 4.17 -23.94 -10.13
CA LEU A 113 5.00 -24.74 -11.02
C LEU A 113 4.99 -26.22 -10.61
N LEU A 114 5.07 -26.50 -9.31
CA LEU A 114 4.99 -27.86 -8.77
C LEU A 114 3.63 -28.52 -9.07
N HIS A 115 2.54 -27.76 -9.02
CA HIS A 115 1.20 -28.27 -9.36
C HIS A 115 1.06 -28.69 -10.83
N MET A 116 1.82 -28.06 -11.73
CA MET A 116 1.77 -28.30 -13.17
C MET A 116 2.65 -29.48 -13.61
N LEU A 117 3.53 -29.96 -12.74
CA LEU A 117 4.51 -31.03 -12.96
C LEU A 117 3.93 -32.39 -12.55
#